data_AF-A0A6I3EAQ3-F1
#
_entry.id   AF-A0A6I3EAQ3-F1
#
_cell.length_a   1.000
_cell.length_b   1.000
_cell.length_c   1.000
_cell.angle_alpha   90.00
_cell.angle_beta   90.00
_cell.angle_gamma   90.00
#
_symmetry.space_group_name_H-M   'P 1'
#
loop_
_entity.id
_entity.type
_entity.pdbx_description
1 polymer ?
#
loop_
_entity_poly.entity_id
_entity_poly.type
_entity_poly.pdbx_seq_one_letter_code
_entity_poly.pdbx_strand_id
1 'polypeptide(L)'
;MTSTATHDSSRVATRGSALVTIRYAQFAGAARILASQAHRHGLCPPGFRSPPRIVGVDRSLRRFNNRVVVSVLLRGRPFVAVLSDMIEGVVVANELTGRNAENARTLLWSSVESLLVSDEPQTRVA
;
A
#
# COMPACT_ATOMS: atom_id res chain seq x y z
N MET A 1 -44.93 -25.65 11.90
CA MET A 1 -43.76 -25.86 11.01
C MET A 1 -43.93 -24.85 9.89
N THR A 2 -43.15 -23.77 9.77
CA THR A 2 -41.71 -23.74 9.46
C THR A 2 -41.12 -22.40 9.93
N SER A 3 -39.93 -22.44 10.53
CA SER A 3 -39.17 -21.27 11.01
C SER A 3 -38.24 -20.80 9.89
N THR A 4 -38.40 -19.56 9.42
CA THR A 4 -37.60 -18.97 8.34
C THR A 4 -36.31 -18.37 8.90
N ALA A 5 -35.17 -18.87 8.42
CA ALA A 5 -33.84 -18.44 8.81
C ALA A 5 -33.54 -17.02 8.31
N THR A 6 -33.55 -16.05 9.23
CA THR A 6 -32.99 -14.71 9.04
C THR A 6 -31.49 -14.78 9.34
N HIS A 7 -30.64 -14.94 8.31
CA HIS A 7 -29.18 -14.99 8.49
C HIS A 7 -28.46 -13.74 7.93
N ASP A 8 -27.60 -13.19 8.79
CA ASP A 8 -26.16 -13.04 8.51
C ASP A 8 -25.68 -12.04 7.44
N SER A 9 -26.45 -11.00 7.12
CA SER A 9 -25.96 -9.90 6.25
C SER A 9 -25.16 -8.82 7.00
N SER A 10 -25.46 -8.59 8.28
CA SER A 10 -24.81 -7.55 9.08
C SER A 10 -23.37 -7.91 9.49
N ARG A 11 -23.11 -9.18 9.83
CA ARG A 11 -21.77 -9.65 10.24
C ARG A 11 -20.74 -9.61 9.12
N VAL A 12 -21.15 -9.90 7.88
CA VAL A 12 -20.27 -9.85 6.69
C VAL A 12 -19.87 -8.40 6.36
N ALA A 13 -20.80 -7.45 6.45
CA ALA A 13 -20.51 -6.03 6.23
C ALA A 13 -19.57 -5.45 7.29
N THR A 14 -19.79 -5.78 8.58
CA THR A 14 -18.91 -5.35 9.68
C THR A 14 -17.49 -5.92 9.54
N ARG A 15 -17.34 -7.20 9.16
CA ARG A 15 -16.03 -7.81 8.89
C ARG A 15 -15.34 -7.17 7.68
N GLY A 16 -16.07 -6.90 6.60
CA GLY A 16 -15.53 -6.22 5.42
C GLY A 16 -14.99 -4.82 5.72
N SER A 17 -15.74 -4.04 6.52
CA SER A 17 -15.30 -2.71 6.95
C SER A 17 -14.07 -2.76 7.87
N ALA A 18 -14.01 -3.71 8.82
CA ALA A 18 -12.86 -3.87 9.71
C ALA A 18 -11.58 -4.26 8.95
N LEU A 19 -11.66 -5.21 8.01
CA LEU A 19 -10.53 -5.59 7.15
C LEU A 19 -10.04 -4.44 6.26
N VAL A 20 -10.96 -3.62 5.77
CA VAL A 20 -10.64 -2.41 5.00
C VAL A 20 -9.91 -1.38 5.88
N THR A 21 -10.38 -1.12 7.10
CA THR A 21 -9.72 -0.24 8.07
C THR A 21 -8.30 -0.73 8.43
N ILE A 22 -8.12 -2.04 8.63
CA ILE A 22 -6.79 -2.64 8.91
C ILE A 22 -5.82 -2.37 7.75
N ARG A 23 -6.26 -2.56 6.50
CA ARG A 23 -5.41 -2.28 5.32
C ARG A 23 -5.04 -0.82 5.17
N TYR A 24 -5.93 0.12 5.50
CA TYR A 24 -5.58 1.55 5.52
C TYR A 24 -4.58 1.89 6.64
N ALA A 25 -4.68 1.25 7.81
CA ALA A 25 -3.73 1.42 8.90
C ALA A 25 -2.33 0.86 8.54
N GLN A 26 -2.27 -0.32 7.92
CA GLN A 26 -1.04 -0.92 7.40
C GLN A 26 -0.40 -0.03 6.32
N PHE A 27 -1.22 0.46 5.37
CA PHE A 27 -0.77 1.43 4.36
C PHE A 27 -0.20 2.70 4.97
N ALA A 28 -0.88 3.29 5.96
CA ALA A 28 -0.39 4.49 6.66
C ALA A 28 0.87 4.21 7.50
N GLY A 29 1.01 3.01 8.06
CA GLY A 29 2.23 2.53 8.71
C GLY A 29 3.40 2.47 7.73
N ALA A 30 3.22 1.76 6.61
CA ALA A 30 4.21 1.66 5.54
C ALA A 30 4.61 3.03 4.99
N ALA A 31 3.65 3.92 4.73
CA ALA A 31 3.91 5.26 4.23
C ALA A 31 4.82 6.06 5.17
N ARG A 32 4.59 5.97 6.50
CA ARG A 32 5.42 6.65 7.50
C ARG A 32 6.83 6.07 7.56
N ILE A 33 6.96 4.74 7.53
CA ILE A 33 8.26 4.07 7.53
C ILE A 33 9.05 4.47 6.28
N LEU A 34 8.47 4.32 5.09
CA LEU A 34 9.13 4.67 3.84
C LEU A 34 9.51 6.14 3.78
N ALA A 35 8.63 7.05 4.22
CA ALA A 35 8.94 8.48 4.26
C ALA A 35 10.11 8.80 5.19
N SER A 36 10.12 8.20 6.39
CA SER A 36 11.19 8.36 7.37
C SER A 36 12.53 7.84 6.83
N GLN A 37 12.54 6.64 6.25
CA GLN A 37 13.77 6.04 5.72
C GLN A 37 14.27 6.77 4.49
N ALA A 38 13.39 7.13 3.56
CA ALA A 38 13.77 7.96 2.42
C ALA A 38 14.45 9.26 2.88
N HIS A 39 13.85 9.97 3.84
CA HIS A 39 14.41 11.21 4.38
C HIS A 39 15.77 11.00 5.06
N ARG A 40 15.91 9.97 5.90
CA ARG A 40 17.18 9.61 6.57
C ARG A 40 18.32 9.32 5.61
N HIS A 41 18.01 8.90 4.39
CA HIS A 41 18.96 8.56 3.35
C HIS A 41 19.07 9.63 2.24
N GLY A 42 18.61 10.85 2.50
CA GLY A 42 18.78 11.99 1.60
C GLY A 42 17.83 12.01 0.40
N LEU A 43 16.81 11.16 0.38
CA LEU A 43 15.78 11.15 -0.65
C LEU A 43 14.61 12.09 -0.29
N CYS A 44 13.90 12.57 -1.30
CA CYS A 44 12.65 13.32 -1.15
C CYS A 44 11.46 12.34 -1.14
N PRO A 45 10.78 12.11 0.00
CA PRO A 45 9.67 11.18 0.05
C PRO A 45 8.43 11.74 -0.68
N PRO A 46 7.74 10.94 -1.51
CA PRO A 46 6.47 11.36 -2.09
C PRO A 46 5.35 11.36 -1.02
N GLY A 47 4.30 12.14 -1.28
CA GLY A 47 3.04 11.97 -0.56
C GLY A 47 2.32 10.70 -1.02
N PHE A 48 2.03 9.78 -0.11
CA PHE A 48 1.26 8.57 -0.43
C PHE A 48 -0.24 8.79 -0.27
N ARG A 49 -1.03 8.31 -1.26
CA ARG A 49 -2.50 8.36 -1.25
C ARG A 49 -3.12 7.06 -1.75
N SER A 50 -4.42 6.91 -1.52
CA SER A 50 -5.22 5.82 -2.09
C SER A 50 -6.69 6.26 -2.21
N PRO A 51 -7.45 5.82 -3.23
CA PRO A 51 -7.00 5.10 -4.43
C PRO A 51 -6.39 6.04 -5.49
N PRO A 52 -5.78 5.52 -6.57
CA PRO A 52 -5.48 6.29 -7.78
C PRO A 52 -6.74 6.94 -8.35
N ARG A 53 -6.61 8.14 -8.93
CA ARG A 53 -7.72 8.84 -9.62
C ARG A 53 -7.87 8.42 -11.08
N ILE A 54 -6.93 7.62 -11.59
CA ILE A 54 -6.96 7.05 -12.93
C ILE A 54 -7.61 5.67 -12.82
N VAL A 55 -8.61 5.39 -13.65
CA VAL A 55 -9.31 4.10 -13.65
C VAL A 55 -8.41 3.02 -14.25
N GLY A 56 -8.43 1.82 -13.66
CA GLY A 56 -7.73 0.65 -14.20
C GLY A 56 -6.22 0.61 -13.96
N VAL A 57 -5.66 1.49 -13.12
CA VAL A 57 -4.24 1.45 -12.76
C VAL A 57 -4.02 1.09 -11.30
N ASP A 58 -2.97 0.31 -11.05
CA ASP A 58 -2.56 -0.09 -9.70
C ASP A 58 -1.84 1.03 -8.95
N ARG A 59 -1.07 1.85 -9.68
CA ARG A 59 -0.47 3.07 -9.14
C ARG A 59 -0.53 4.21 -10.14
N SER A 60 -0.56 5.43 -9.62
CA SER A 60 -0.43 6.67 -10.40
C SER A 60 0.51 7.64 -9.70
N LEU A 61 1.20 8.46 -10.48
CA LEU A 61 2.11 9.48 -10.00
C LEU A 61 1.66 10.85 -10.51
N ARG A 62 1.61 11.85 -9.63
CA ARG A 62 1.35 13.25 -9.98
C ARG A 62 2.47 14.14 -9.47
N ARG A 63 3.10 14.91 -10.35
CA ARG A 63 4.07 15.96 -10.00
C ARG A 63 3.36 17.31 -9.88
N PHE A 64 3.63 18.07 -8.83
CA PHE A 64 3.06 19.40 -8.59
C PHE A 64 3.95 20.22 -7.67
N ASN A 65 4.37 21.42 -8.09
CA ASN A 65 5.16 22.38 -7.29
C ASN A 65 6.32 21.73 -6.51
N ASN A 66 7.25 21.06 -7.21
CA ASN A 66 8.38 20.31 -6.61
C ASN A 66 7.99 19.19 -5.63
N ARG A 67 6.72 18.76 -5.62
CA ARG A 67 6.24 17.62 -4.82
C ARG A 67 5.74 16.53 -5.74
N VAL A 68 5.89 15.30 -5.27
CA VAL A 68 5.36 14.12 -5.96
C VAL A 68 4.32 13.46 -5.07
N VAL A 69 3.17 13.11 -5.65
CA VAL A 69 2.14 12.30 -5.00
C VAL A 69 2.06 10.96 -5.72
N VAL A 70 2.22 9.88 -4.96
CA VAL A 70 2.03 8.51 -5.43
C VAL A 70 0.72 8.01 -4.85
N SER A 71 -0.20 7.58 -5.72
CA SER A 71 -1.45 6.96 -5.30
C SER A 71 -1.44 5.48 -5.65
N VAL A 72 -1.83 4.61 -4.73
CA VAL A 72 -1.79 3.14 -4.90
C VAL A 72 -3.16 2.49 -4.63
N LEU A 73 -3.47 1.46 -5.40
CA LEU A 73 -4.66 0.63 -5.23
C LEU A 73 -4.42 -0.40 -4.12
N LEU A 74 -5.28 -0.40 -3.10
CA LEU A 74 -5.19 -1.34 -1.98
C LEU A 74 -6.15 -2.53 -2.12
N ARG A 75 -7.31 -2.30 -2.75
CA ARG A 75 -8.40 -3.30 -2.79
C ARG A 75 -8.05 -4.41 -3.76
N GLY A 76 -8.30 -5.66 -3.34
CA GLY A 76 -8.09 -6.84 -4.18
C GLY A 76 -6.62 -7.19 -4.43
N ARG A 77 -5.67 -6.52 -3.77
CA ARG A 77 -4.23 -6.73 -3.97
C ARG A 77 -3.58 -7.28 -2.70
N PRO A 78 -2.60 -8.20 -2.83
CA PRO A 78 -1.79 -8.65 -1.71
C PRO A 78 -0.95 -7.48 -1.19
N PHE A 79 -0.69 -7.42 0.11
CA PHE A 79 -0.05 -6.24 0.70
C PHE A 79 1.39 -6.04 0.18
N VAL A 80 2.10 -7.12 -0.14
CA VAL A 80 3.42 -7.05 -0.80
C VAL A 80 3.39 -6.30 -2.13
N ALA A 81 2.32 -6.43 -2.94
CA ALA A 81 2.21 -5.69 -4.20
C ALA A 81 1.97 -4.19 -3.95
N VAL A 82 1.22 -3.85 -2.89
CA VAL A 82 1.07 -2.45 -2.44
C VAL A 82 2.41 -1.87 -2.01
N LEU A 83 3.18 -2.60 -1.20
CA LEU A 83 4.52 -2.17 -0.76
C LEU A 83 5.47 -1.98 -1.95
N SER A 84 5.45 -2.89 -2.91
CA SER A 84 6.22 -2.78 -4.16
C SER A 84 5.90 -1.48 -4.90
N ASP A 85 4.62 -1.15 -5.09
CA ASP A 85 4.21 0.08 -5.75
C ASP A 85 4.59 1.34 -4.96
N MET A 86 4.55 1.28 -3.64
CA MET A 86 4.99 2.39 -2.78
C MET A 86 6.49 2.62 -2.89
N ILE A 87 7.30 1.56 -2.84
CA ILE A 87 8.76 1.61 -2.97
C ILE A 87 9.17 2.11 -4.35
N GLU A 88 8.59 1.54 -5.41
CA GLU A 88 8.85 2.01 -6.77
C GLU A 88 8.35 3.45 -6.98
N GLY A 89 7.32 3.85 -6.23
CA GLY A 89 6.88 5.24 -6.13
C GLY A 89 7.97 6.19 -5.60
N VAL A 90 8.72 5.79 -4.58
CA VAL A 90 9.86 6.58 -4.07
C VAL A 90 10.98 6.67 -5.10
N VAL A 91 11.33 5.55 -5.74
CA VAL A 91 12.38 5.48 -6.76
C VAL A 91 12.08 6.42 -7.92
N VAL A 92 10.87 6.33 -8.49
CA VAL A 92 10.45 7.16 -9.63
C VAL A 92 10.26 8.62 -9.24
N ALA A 93 9.79 8.91 -8.01
CA ALA A 93 9.64 10.28 -7.52
C ALA A 93 10.98 11.00 -7.36
N ASN A 94 12.05 10.26 -7.08
CA ASN A 94 13.42 10.77 -6.93
C ASN A 94 14.25 10.61 -8.21
N GLU A 95 13.63 10.16 -9.31
CA GLU A 95 14.27 10.01 -10.62
C GLU A 95 15.55 9.15 -10.56
N LEU A 96 15.57 8.18 -9.66
CA LEU A 96 16.71 7.29 -9.45
C LEU A 96 16.80 6.30 -10.60
N THR A 97 18.03 6.04 -11.05
CA THR A 97 18.34 5.09 -12.11
C THR A 97 19.54 4.22 -11.74
N GLY A 98 19.72 3.10 -12.47
CA GLY A 98 20.86 2.20 -12.29
C GLY A 98 21.09 1.76 -10.85
N ARG A 99 22.33 1.85 -10.39
CA ARG A 99 22.74 1.42 -9.04
C ARG A 99 22.01 2.18 -7.92
N ASN A 100 21.72 3.46 -8.12
CA ASN A 100 21.04 4.28 -7.12
C ASN A 100 19.59 3.81 -6.90
N ALA A 101 18.89 3.46 -7.99
CA ALA A 101 17.56 2.87 -7.90
C ALA A 101 17.59 1.53 -7.15
N GLU A 102 18.56 0.67 -7.46
CA GLU A 102 18.70 -0.63 -6.80
C GLU A 102 18.96 -0.50 -5.29
N ASN A 103 19.94 0.33 -4.93
CA ASN A 103 20.26 0.57 -3.52
C ASN A 103 19.04 1.12 -2.74
N ALA A 104 18.27 2.03 -3.36
CA ALA A 104 17.05 2.54 -2.75
C ALA A 104 15.99 1.44 -2.57
N ARG A 105 15.79 0.56 -3.56
CA ARG A 105 14.86 -0.58 -3.42
C ARG A 105 15.26 -1.51 -2.30
N THR A 106 16.53 -1.94 -2.26
CA THR A 106 17.05 -2.81 -1.19
C THR A 106 16.78 -2.18 0.18
N LEU A 107 17.19 -0.92 0.34
CA LEU A 107 17.04 -0.18 1.59
C LEU A 107 15.58 -0.06 2.04
N LEU A 108 14.69 0.34 1.13
CA LEU A 108 13.29 0.57 1.46
C LEU A 108 12.57 -0.76 1.74
N TRP A 109 12.89 -1.84 1.02
CA TRP A 109 12.34 -3.17 1.30
C TRP A 109 12.73 -3.66 2.69
N SER A 110 14.01 -3.59 3.05
CA SER A 110 14.48 -3.99 4.39
C SER A 110 13.75 -3.22 5.50
N SER A 111 13.34 -1.98 5.24
CA SER A 111 12.65 -1.18 6.26
C SER A 111 11.20 -1.59 6.54
N VAL A 112 10.54 -2.26 5.58
CA VAL A 112 9.13 -2.67 5.68
C VAL A 112 8.95 -4.17 5.84
N GLU A 113 10.04 -4.93 5.92
CA GLU A 113 10.02 -6.40 6.02
C GLU A 113 9.17 -6.90 7.21
N SER A 114 9.23 -6.22 8.36
CA SER A 114 8.42 -6.56 9.53
C SER A 114 6.90 -6.43 9.30
N LEU A 115 6.48 -5.65 8.29
CA LEU A 115 5.06 -5.53 7.92
C LEU A 115 4.57 -6.74 7.10
N LEU A 116 5.47 -7.47 6.45
CA LEU A 116 5.14 -8.66 5.64
C LEU A 116 4.87 -9.88 6.52
N VAL A 117 5.47 -9.94 7.71
CA VAL A 117 5.33 -11.05 8.67
C VAL A 117 3.90 -11.15 9.24
N SER A 118 3.03 -10.17 8.98
CA SER A 118 1.65 -10.13 9.47
C SER A 118 0.58 -10.52 8.44
N ASP A 119 0.94 -10.90 7.21
CA ASP A 119 -0.01 -11.21 6.12
C ASP A 119 -0.28 -12.73 6.08
N GLU A 120 -1.14 -13.24 6.97
CA GLU A 120 -1.75 -14.56 6.75
C GLU A 120 -2.57 -14.51 5.44
N PRO A 121 -2.28 -15.38 4.45
CA PRO A 121 -2.91 -15.30 3.14
C PRO A 121 -4.40 -15.60 3.27
N GLN A 122 -5.24 -14.60 3.02
CA GLN A 122 -6.68 -14.81 2.83
C GLN A 122 -6.93 -15.39 1.43
N THR A 123 -6.48 -16.62 1.21
CA THR A 123 -6.88 -17.44 0.07
C THR A 123 -8.37 -17.71 0.22
N ARG A 124 -9.19 -16.98 -0.55
CA ARG A 124 -10.56 -17.41 -0.81
C ARG A 124 -10.48 -18.59 -1.75
N VAL A 125 -10.61 -19.79 -1.18
CA VAL A 125 -10.96 -20.99 -1.94
C VAL A 125 -12.38 -20.75 -2.47
N ALA A 126 -12.51 -20.78 -3.81
CA ALA A 126 -13.78 -20.78 -4.51
C ALA A 126 -14.43 -22.17 -4.43
#